data_AF-A0AA95I0D4-F1
#
_entry.id   AF-A0AA95I0D4-F1
#
_cell.length_a   1.000
_cell.length_b   1.000
_cell.length_c   1.000
_cell.angle_alpha   90.00
_cell.angle_beta   90.00
_cell.angle_gamma   90.00
#
_symmetry.space_group_name_H-M   'P 1'
#
loop_
_entity.id
_entity.type
_entity.pdbx_description
1 polymer ?
#
loop_
_entity_poly.entity_id
_entity_poly.type
_entity_poly.pdbx_seq_one_letter_code
_entity_poly.pdbx_strand_id
1 'polypeptide(L)'
;MSKFVVILKDKRNGELDSKLLGRHIDHLRQLNQAGQLMIAGPFKNNDHAMIILNCDDIDEAIALTEKDPFITEKYYHTYDINELIVANEENNWLMDNPQTKGNLIH
;
A
#
# COMPACT_ATOMS: atom_id res chain seq x y z
N MET A 1 -8.09 -12.47 4.92
CA MET A 1 -7.20 -11.32 4.74
C MET A 1 -7.59 -10.56 3.49
N SER A 2 -7.97 -9.32 3.69
CA SER A 2 -8.25 -8.32 2.66
C SER A 2 -6.96 -7.72 2.10
N LYS A 3 -7.06 -7.10 0.93
CA LYS A 3 -5.94 -6.40 0.31
C LYS A 3 -6.08 -4.91 0.57
N PHE A 4 -5.04 -4.27 1.07
CA PHE A 4 -4.99 -2.84 1.29
C PHE A 4 -3.95 -2.21 0.39
N VAL A 5 -4.32 -1.13 -0.30
CA VAL A 5 -3.42 -0.36 -1.16
C VAL A 5 -3.08 0.92 -0.43
N VAL A 6 -1.78 1.10 -0.18
CA VAL A 6 -1.19 2.28 0.43
C VAL A 6 -0.48 3.06 -0.67
N ILE A 7 -0.82 4.34 -0.83
CA ILE A 7 -0.14 5.27 -1.74
C ILE A 7 0.60 6.30 -0.90
N LEU A 8 1.93 6.24 -0.91
CA LEU A 8 2.81 7.17 -0.22
C LEU A 8 3.04 8.41 -1.08
N LYS A 9 2.97 9.61 -0.47
CA LYS A 9 3.03 10.91 -1.17
C LYS A 9 3.97 11.89 -0.49
N ASP A 10 4.24 13.00 -1.19
CA ASP A 10 5.04 14.12 -0.70
C ASP A 10 6.46 13.70 -0.26
N LYS A 11 7.16 13.06 -1.20
CA LYS A 11 8.49 12.51 -0.99
C LYS A 11 9.53 13.62 -0.80
N ARG A 12 10.36 13.48 0.23
CA ARG A 12 11.52 14.37 0.48
C ARG A 12 12.71 13.98 -0.41
N ASN A 13 12.64 14.37 -1.67
CA ASN A 13 13.68 14.07 -2.65
C ASN A 13 15.05 14.63 -2.23
N GLY A 14 16.09 13.80 -2.34
CA GLY A 14 17.46 14.16 -1.94
C GLY A 14 17.76 14.02 -0.45
N GLU A 15 16.79 13.64 0.37
CA GLU A 15 16.93 13.53 1.83
C GLU A 15 17.06 12.09 2.35
N LEU A 16 17.16 11.11 1.44
CA LEU A 16 17.30 9.71 1.82
C LEU A 16 18.73 9.39 2.23
N ASP A 17 18.93 9.11 3.52
CA ASP A 17 20.19 8.55 4.01
C ASP A 17 20.17 7.00 4.04
N SER A 18 21.36 6.40 4.08
CA SER A 18 21.53 4.95 3.99
C SER A 18 21.00 4.17 5.19
N LYS A 19 20.97 4.77 6.39
CA LYS A 19 20.43 4.13 7.59
C LYS A 19 18.92 4.08 7.54
N LEU A 20 18.28 5.17 7.10
CA LEU A 20 16.85 5.23 6.87
C LEU A 20 16.42 4.18 5.82
N LEU A 21 17.13 4.12 4.68
CA LEU A 21 16.88 3.10 3.66
C LEU A 21 17.00 1.68 4.22
N GLY A 22 18.05 1.41 5.01
CA GLY A 22 18.26 0.09 5.62
C GLY A 22 17.10 -0.33 6.51
N ARG A 23 16.63 0.56 7.40
CA ARG A 23 15.47 0.29 8.27
C ARG A 23 14.20 0.02 7.47
N HIS A 24 13.93 0.81 6.42
CA HIS A 24 12.78 0.60 5.54
C HIS A 24 12.83 -0.77 4.86
N ILE A 25 14.00 -1.17 4.34
CA ILE A 25 14.18 -2.49 3.72
C ILE A 25 13.95 -3.62 4.73
N ASP A 26 14.44 -3.47 5.96
CA ASP A 26 14.23 -4.47 7.02
C ASP A 26 12.76 -4.59 7.41
N HIS A 27 12.01 -3.48 7.45
CA HIS A 27 10.56 -3.49 7.62
C HIS A 27 9.86 -4.28 6.50
N LEU A 28 10.19 -4.00 5.22
CA LEU A 28 9.61 -4.74 4.09
C LEU A 28 9.94 -6.23 4.14
N ARG A 29 11.16 -6.62 4.55
CA ARG A 29 11.56 -8.02 4.72
C ARG A 29 10.71 -8.72 5.78
N GLN A 30 10.46 -8.06 6.91
CA GLN A 30 9.62 -8.59 7.99
C GLN A 30 8.17 -8.82 7.50
N LEU A 31 7.59 -7.82 6.82
CA LEU A 31 6.25 -7.96 6.24
C LEU A 31 6.17 -9.12 5.22
N ASN A 32 7.19 -9.26 4.38
CA ASN A 32 7.25 -10.36 3.41
C ASN A 32 7.37 -11.73 4.09
N GLN A 33 8.20 -11.85 5.13
CA GLN A 33 8.33 -13.08 5.92
C GLN A 33 7.02 -13.45 6.64
N ALA A 34 6.25 -12.45 7.06
CA ALA A 34 4.94 -12.63 7.68
C ALA A 34 3.81 -12.91 6.66
N GLY A 35 4.06 -12.87 5.36
CA GLY A 35 3.03 -13.00 4.33
C GLY A 35 2.07 -11.80 4.22
N GLN A 36 2.47 -10.66 4.80
CA GLN A 36 1.70 -9.41 4.84
C GLN A 36 2.04 -8.50 3.65
N LEU A 37 3.22 -8.64 3.01
CA LEU A 37 3.59 -7.83 1.84
C LEU A 37 3.26 -8.57 0.52
N MET A 38 2.49 -7.93 -0.36
CA MET A 38 2.23 -8.44 -1.71
C MET A 38 3.11 -7.76 -2.76
N ILE A 39 3.14 -6.42 -2.77
CA ILE A 39 3.89 -5.60 -3.72
C ILE A 39 4.35 -4.34 -3.00
N ALA A 40 5.57 -3.88 -3.24
CA ALA A 40 6.01 -2.55 -2.84
C ALA A 40 6.94 -1.93 -3.89
N GLY A 41 6.84 -0.62 -4.08
CA GLY A 41 7.83 0.10 -4.87
C GLY A 41 7.44 1.55 -5.20
N PRO A 42 8.43 2.38 -5.55
CA PRO A 42 8.17 3.69 -6.12
C PRO A 42 7.58 3.55 -7.53
N PHE A 43 6.75 4.51 -7.91
CA PHE A 43 6.35 4.62 -9.31
C PHE A 43 7.49 5.19 -10.15
N LYS A 44 7.56 4.77 -11.42
CA LYS A 44 8.60 5.26 -12.35
C LYS A 44 8.41 6.70 -12.80
N ASN A 45 7.17 7.19 -12.76
CA ASN A 45 6.77 8.41 -13.48
C ASN A 45 6.44 9.58 -12.54
N ASN A 46 6.47 9.37 -11.22
CA ASN A 46 6.29 10.41 -10.21
C ASN A 46 7.04 10.01 -8.94
N ASP A 47 6.96 10.84 -7.90
CA ASP A 47 7.64 10.63 -6.64
C ASP A 47 6.83 9.82 -5.62
N HIS A 48 5.60 9.43 -5.95
CA HIS A 48 4.77 8.57 -5.11
C HIS A 48 5.31 7.13 -5.08
N ALA A 49 4.89 6.37 -4.07
CA ALA A 49 5.14 4.94 -4.00
C ALA A 49 3.88 4.18 -3.61
N MET A 50 3.86 2.87 -3.86
CA MET A 50 2.76 1.99 -3.51
C MET A 50 3.25 0.83 -2.67
N ILE A 51 2.44 0.45 -1.68
CA ILE A 51 2.55 -0.81 -0.94
C ILE A 51 1.18 -1.49 -1.00
N ILE A 52 1.15 -2.78 -1.34
CA ILE A 52 -0.04 -3.61 -1.25
C ILE A 52 0.17 -4.59 -0.09
N LEU A 53 -0.69 -4.48 0.92
CA LEU A 53 -0.67 -5.28 2.12
C LEU A 53 -1.79 -6.33 2.12
N ASN A 54 -1.54 -7.43 2.82
CA ASN A 54 -2.50 -8.47 3.13
C ASN A 54 -2.75 -8.42 4.64
N CYS A 55 -3.94 -7.95 5.03
CA CYS A 55 -4.30 -7.68 6.44
C CYS A 55 -5.70 -8.21 6.73
N ASP A 56 -6.03 -8.39 8.00
CA ASP A 56 -7.37 -8.78 8.43
C ASP A 56 -8.37 -7.61 8.35
N ASP A 57 -7.91 -6.38 8.65
CA ASP A 57 -8.73 -5.17 8.62
C ASP A 57 -7.90 -3.90 8.34
N ILE A 58 -8.59 -2.76 8.30
CA ILE A 58 -7.98 -1.45 8.01
C ILE A 58 -7.08 -0.96 9.15
N ASP A 59 -7.40 -1.30 10.40
CA ASP A 59 -6.62 -0.85 11.56
C ASP A 59 -5.25 -1.53 11.58
N GLU A 60 -5.20 -2.83 11.25
CA GLU A 60 -3.94 -3.53 11.04
C GLU A 60 -3.13 -2.91 9.90
N ALA A 61 -3.77 -2.62 8.76
CA ALA A 61 -3.10 -2.05 7.60
C ALA A 61 -2.52 -0.66 7.88
N ILE A 62 -3.24 0.19 8.62
CA ILE A 62 -2.75 1.47 9.13
C ILE A 62 -1.56 1.24 10.06
N ALA A 63 -1.70 0.35 11.04
CA ALA A 63 -0.64 0.09 12.02
C ALA A 63 0.66 -0.45 11.39
N LEU A 64 0.58 -1.23 10.31
CA LEU A 64 1.76 -1.68 9.56
C LEU A 64 2.39 -0.53 8.76
N THR A 65 1.56 0.29 8.10
CA THR A 65 2.00 1.46 7.34
C THR A 65 2.71 2.48 8.22
N GLU A 66 2.15 2.77 9.39
CA GLU A 66 2.72 3.72 10.36
C GLU A 66 3.97 3.20 11.06
N LYS A 67 4.30 1.90 10.94
CA LYS A 67 5.57 1.33 11.39
C LYS A 67 6.68 1.42 10.33
N ASP A 68 6.36 1.78 9.08
CA ASP A 68 7.37 1.96 8.04
C ASP A 68 8.26 3.16 8.41
N PRO A 69 9.60 2.99 8.50
CA PRO A 69 10.55 4.07 8.74
C PRO A 69 10.39 5.26 7.79
N PHE A 70 9.99 5.02 6.54
CA PHE A 70 9.74 6.09 5.59
C PHE A 70 8.53 6.98 5.97
N ILE A 71 7.58 6.45 6.74
CA ILE A 71 6.44 7.20 7.28
C ILE A 71 6.81 7.84 8.62
N THR A 72 7.38 7.06 9.56
CA THR A 72 7.70 7.59 10.89
C THR A 72 8.69 8.76 10.85
N GLU A 73 9.65 8.71 9.92
CA GLU A 73 10.67 9.77 9.74
C GLU A 73 10.23 10.84 8.72
N LYS A 74 8.98 10.76 8.25
CA LYS A 74 8.38 11.69 7.28
C LYS A 74 9.20 11.83 5.99
N TYR A 75 9.80 10.75 5.52
CA TYR A 75 10.40 10.73 4.18
C TYR A 75 9.33 10.80 3.10
N TYR A 76 8.19 10.14 3.35
CA TYR A 76 6.89 10.47 2.77
C TYR A 76 6.05 11.15 3.84
N HIS A 77 5.45 12.31 3.55
CA HIS A 77 4.73 13.08 4.58
C HIS A 77 3.31 12.58 4.82
N THR A 78 2.68 12.03 3.79
CA THR A 78 1.29 11.58 3.86
C THR A 78 1.10 10.32 3.03
N TYR A 79 0.00 9.62 3.28
CA TYR A 79 -0.40 8.45 2.53
C TYR A 79 -1.92 8.39 2.41
N ASP A 80 -2.41 7.76 1.34
CA ASP A 80 -3.78 7.25 1.31
C ASP A 80 -3.74 5.75 1.57
N ILE A 81 -4.74 5.21 2.25
CA ILE A 81 -4.92 3.78 2.43
C ILE A 81 -6.36 3.39 2.17
N ASN A 82 -6.56 2.35 1.36
CA ASN A 82 -7.89 1.88 0.99
C ASN A 82 -7.91 0.35 0.91
N GLU A 83 -9.03 -0.27 1.31
CA GLU A 83 -9.30 -1.66 1.01
C GLU A 83 -9.61 -1.83 -0.49
N LEU A 84 -8.97 -2.81 -1.12
CA LEU A 84 -9.16 -3.14 -2.52
C LEU A 84 -10.19 -4.26 -2.65
N ILE A 85 -11.30 -3.98 -3.34
CA ILE A 85 -12.16 -5.04 -3.87
C ILE A 85 -11.42 -5.68 -5.05
N VAL A 86 -10.82 -6.85 -4.81
CA VAL A 86 -9.99 -7.54 -5.81
C VAL A 86 -10.87 -8.04 -6.95
N ALA A 87 -10.62 -7.57 -8.17
CA ALA A 87 -11.22 -8.10 -9.39
C ALA A 87 -10.34 -9.22 -9.98
N ASN A 88 -10.93 -10.36 -10.32
CA ASN A 88 -10.24 -11.50 -10.90
C ASN A 88 -11.21 -12.39 -11.71
N GLU A 89 -10.71 -13.49 -12.29
CA GLU A 89 -11.53 -14.43 -13.07
C GLU A 89 -12.64 -15.09 -12.22
N GLU A 90 -12.37 -15.41 -10.95
CA GLU A 90 -13.31 -16.11 -10.06
C GLU A 90 -14.57 -15.29 -9.78
N ASN A 91 -14.45 -13.96 -9.74
CA ASN A 91 -15.57 -13.05 -9.55
C ASN A 91 -15.99 -12.31 -10.82
N ASN A 92 -15.61 -12.85 -11.98
CA ASN A 92 -15.90 -12.28 -13.31
C ASN A 92 -15.58 -10.78 -13.36
N TRP A 93 -14.40 -10.40 -12.88
CA TRP A 93 -13.91 -9.01 -12.85
C TRP A 93 -14.88 -8.02 -12.21
N LEU A 94 -15.60 -8.45 -11.17
CA LEU A 94 -16.62 -7.66 -10.46
C LEU A 94 -17.79 -7.21 -11.34
N MET A 95 -18.06 -7.87 -12.48
CA MET A 95 -19.15 -7.49 -13.40
C MET A 95 -20.53 -7.42 -12.71
N ASP A 96 -20.78 -8.32 -11.76
CA ASP A 96 -22.04 -8.38 -11.03
C ASP A 96 -22.02 -7.66 -9.66
N ASN A 97 -20.87 -7.09 -9.27
CA ASN A 97 -20.72 -6.43 -7.97
C ASN A 97 -21.57 -5.14 -7.89
N PRO A 98 -22.19 -4.83 -6.73
CA PRO A 98 -22.94 -3.58 -6.54
C PRO A 98 -22.13 -2.32 -6.84
N GLN A 99 -20.83 -2.31 -6.53
CA GLN A 99 -19.94 -1.19 -6.84
C GLN A 99 -19.84 -0.97 -8.36
N THR A 100 -19.84 -2.03 -9.17
CA THR A 100 -19.82 -1.90 -10.64
C THR A 100 -21.20 -1.54 -11.18
N LYS A 101 -22.22 -2.33 -10.84
CA LYS A 101 -23.59 -2.17 -11.37
C LYS A 101 -24.22 -0.83 -10.99
N GLY A 102 -23.98 -0.36 -9.77
CA GLY A 102 -24.54 0.91 -9.29
C GLY A 102 -23.98 2.16 -9.98
N ASN A 103 -22.89 2.02 -10.76
CA ASN A 103 -22.25 3.11 -11.50
C ASN A 103 -22.49 3.04 -13.02
N LEU A 104 -23.29 2.09 -13.51
CA LEU A 104 -23.65 2.02 -14.92
C LEU A 104 -24.61 3.15 -15.29
N ILE A 105 -24.41 3.74 -16.47
CA ILE A 105 -25.35 4.72 -17.04
C ILE A 105 -26.61 3.96 -17.50
N HIS A 106 -27.79 4.45 -17.12
CA HIS A 106 -29.09 3.91 -17.50
C HIS A 106 -29.75 4.74 -18.61
#